data_AF-A0A417YD19-F1
#
_entry.id   AF-A0A417YD19-F1
#
_cell.length_a   1.000
_cell.length_b   1.000
_cell.length_c   1.000
_cell.angle_alpha   90.00
_cell.angle_beta   90.00
_cell.angle_gamma   90.00
#
_symmetry.space_group_name_H-M   'P 1'
#
loop_
_entity.id
_entity.type
_entity.pdbx_description
1 polymer ?
#
loop_
_entity_poly.entity_id
_entity_poly.type
_entity_poly.pdbx_seq_one_letter_code
_entity_poly.pdbx_strand_id
1 'polypeptide(L)'
;MFVFDTGDIYLAITAGVILSLFYTEFTGVIPAGLVVPGYIAMMFTTPASIVVTFLVSFLTYLIVMKVISKFTILYGRRKFTAMITTGIIMKAIFDFAFAEYSIPEAVGGLVAIGIIVPGLIANTIQKQGVLPTVASTLLLSGLTFGTVFVSNYI
;
A
#
# COMPACT_ATOMS: atom_id res chain seq x y z
N MET A 1 -6.50 -17.01 -14.81
CA MET A 1 -5.79 -16.28 -13.73
C MET A 1 -4.90 -15.28 -14.44
N PHE A 2 -5.09 -13.98 -14.24
CA PHE A 2 -4.23 -12.96 -14.85
C PHE A 2 -2.85 -13.08 -14.20
N VAL A 3 -1.83 -13.35 -15.00
CA VAL A 3 -0.44 -13.45 -14.53
C VAL A 3 0.27 -12.22 -15.06
N PHE A 4 0.89 -11.46 -14.16
CA PHE A 4 1.66 -10.29 -14.55
C PHE A 4 3.00 -10.74 -15.14
N ASP A 5 3.30 -10.32 -16.35
CA ASP A 5 4.63 -10.47 -16.93
C ASP A 5 5.56 -9.37 -16.41
N THR A 6 6.88 -9.55 -16.57
CA THR A 6 7.88 -8.57 -16.14
C THR A 6 7.63 -7.17 -16.72
N GLY A 7 7.12 -7.09 -17.96
CA GLY A 7 6.71 -5.83 -18.59
C GLY A 7 5.54 -5.14 -17.89
N ASP A 8 4.54 -5.93 -17.48
CA ASP A 8 3.37 -5.42 -16.75
C ASP A 8 3.75 -4.86 -15.37
N ILE A 9 4.76 -5.46 -14.72
CA ILE A 9 5.26 -5.00 -13.43
C ILE A 9 5.80 -3.57 -13.54
N TYR A 10 6.62 -3.30 -14.57
CA TYR A 10 7.13 -1.96 -14.83
C TYR A 10 6.00 -0.99 -15.18
N LEU A 11 5.08 -1.41 -16.06
CA LEU A 11 3.96 -0.57 -16.47
C LEU A 11 3.06 -0.21 -15.29
N ALA A 12 2.72 -1.16 -14.42
CA ALA A 12 1.89 -0.95 -13.25
C ALA A 12 2.51 0.03 -12.25
N ILE A 13 3.82 -0.09 -11.97
CA ILE A 13 4.53 0.84 -11.08
C ILE A 13 4.60 2.23 -11.72
N THR A 14 5.03 2.32 -12.98
CA THR A 14 5.19 3.61 -13.66
C THR A 14 3.85 4.32 -13.82
N ALA A 15 2.81 3.62 -14.29
CA ALA A 15 1.46 4.17 -14.37
C ALA A 15 0.94 4.56 -12.98
N GLY A 16 1.18 3.74 -11.96
CA GLY A 16 0.75 4.03 -10.59
C GLY A 16 1.38 5.28 -10.01
N VAL A 17 2.69 5.48 -10.21
CA VAL A 17 3.37 6.69 -9.76
C VAL A 17 2.87 7.92 -10.51
N ILE A 18 2.74 7.83 -11.84
CA ILE A 18 2.28 8.95 -12.67
C ILE A 18 0.83 9.34 -12.32
N LEU A 19 -0.09 8.37 -12.25
CA LEU A 19 -1.49 8.62 -11.89
C LEU A 19 -1.60 9.17 -10.46
N SER A 20 -0.80 8.66 -9.52
CA SER A 20 -0.75 9.17 -8.16
C SER A 20 -0.27 10.61 -8.10
N LEU A 21 0.73 10.97 -8.90
CA LEU A 21 1.23 12.34 -8.98
C LEU A 21 0.14 13.29 -9.49
N PHE A 22 -0.47 12.98 -10.64
CA PHE A 22 -1.54 13.81 -11.20
C PHE A 22 -2.70 13.96 -10.22
N TYR A 23 -3.16 12.87 -9.63
CA TYR A 23 -4.23 12.90 -8.66
C TYR A 23 -3.90 13.77 -7.44
N THR A 24 -2.66 13.66 -6.93
CA THR A 24 -2.19 14.47 -5.80
C THR A 24 -2.16 15.95 -6.16
N GLU A 25 -1.69 16.30 -7.37
CA GLU A 25 -1.63 17.70 -7.81
C GLU A 25 -3.04 18.31 -7.99
N PHE A 26 -3.99 17.54 -8.53
CA PHE A 26 -5.35 18.02 -8.76
C PHE A 26 -6.21 18.08 -7.50
N THR A 27 -6.09 17.10 -6.60
CA THR A 27 -6.98 16.97 -5.43
C THR A 27 -6.33 17.42 -4.12
N GLY A 28 -5.00 17.51 -4.07
CA GLY A 28 -4.23 17.70 -2.85
C GLY A 28 -4.17 16.47 -1.93
N VAL A 29 -4.82 15.35 -2.28
CA VAL A 29 -4.88 14.13 -1.48
C VAL A 29 -3.78 13.16 -1.91
N ILE A 30 -2.96 12.70 -0.95
CA ILE A 30 -1.81 11.84 -1.23
C ILE A 30 -2.22 10.37 -1.12
N PRO A 31 -2.12 9.56 -2.18
CA PRO A 31 -2.54 8.17 -2.11
C PRO A 31 -1.45 7.31 -1.47
N ALA A 32 -1.51 7.12 -0.16
CA ALA A 32 -0.69 6.19 0.65
C ALA A 32 0.84 6.13 0.37
N GLY A 33 1.40 7.05 -0.42
CA GLY A 33 2.72 6.94 -1.06
C GLY A 33 2.60 6.68 -2.56
N LEU A 34 3.30 7.46 -3.39
CA LEU A 34 3.12 7.46 -4.86
C LEU A 34 3.25 6.07 -5.53
N VAL A 35 4.05 5.17 -4.97
CA VAL A 35 4.28 3.82 -5.52
C VAL A 35 3.19 2.82 -5.06
N VAL A 36 2.49 3.11 -3.96
CA VAL A 36 1.55 2.18 -3.32
C VAL A 36 0.38 1.81 -4.22
N PRO A 37 -0.24 2.74 -4.98
CA PRO A 37 -1.32 2.36 -5.86
C PRO A 37 -0.91 1.36 -6.95
N GLY A 38 0.31 1.48 -7.49
CA GLY A 38 0.86 0.52 -8.46
C GLY A 38 1.09 -0.86 -7.84
N TYR A 39 1.55 -0.92 -6.59
CA TYR A 39 1.71 -2.18 -5.87
C TYR A 39 0.36 -2.86 -5.57
N ILE A 40 -0.61 -2.12 -5.04
CA ILE A 40 -1.95 -2.65 -4.73
C ILE A 40 -2.67 -3.10 -6.00
N ALA A 41 -2.43 -2.47 -7.15
CA ALA A 41 -2.95 -2.90 -8.46
C ALA A 41 -2.59 -4.35 -8.80
N MET A 42 -1.36 -4.76 -8.47
CA MET A 42 -0.89 -6.13 -8.70
C MET A 42 -1.59 -7.16 -7.80
N MET A 43 -2.16 -6.71 -6.69
CA MET A 43 -2.88 -7.55 -5.75
C MET A 43 -4.37 -7.69 -6.10
N PHE A 44 -4.86 -7.08 -7.19
CA PHE A 44 -6.28 -7.20 -7.60
C PHE A 44 -6.69 -8.64 -7.95
N THR A 45 -5.74 -9.48 -8.34
CA THR A 45 -5.97 -10.92 -8.57
C THR A 45 -6.24 -11.68 -7.27
N THR A 46 -5.85 -11.12 -6.13
CA THR A 46 -5.95 -11.70 -4.78
C THR A 46 -6.56 -10.66 -3.82
N PRO A 47 -7.87 -10.37 -3.95
CA PRO A 47 -8.52 -9.29 -3.20
C PRO A 47 -8.41 -9.45 -1.67
N ALA A 48 -8.27 -10.69 -1.18
CA ALA A 48 -8.04 -10.95 0.23
C ALA A 48 -6.74 -10.31 0.74
N SER A 49 -5.66 -10.33 -0.05
CA SER A 49 -4.38 -9.73 0.31
C SER A 49 -4.47 -8.20 0.38
N ILE A 50 -5.33 -7.56 -0.43
CA ILE A 50 -5.62 -6.12 -0.33
C ILE A 50 -6.28 -5.81 1.02
N VAL A 51 -7.32 -6.56 1.38
CA VAL A 51 -8.04 -6.38 2.65
C VAL A 51 -7.09 -6.55 3.84
N VAL A 52 -6.26 -7.59 3.83
CA VAL A 52 -5.25 -7.83 4.88
C VAL A 52 -4.26 -6.66 4.95
N THR A 53 -3.79 -6.15 3.82
CA THR A 53 -2.85 -5.02 3.79
C THR A 53 -3.44 -3.77 4.44
N PHE A 54 -4.68 -3.41 4.10
CA PHE A 54 -5.36 -2.27 4.74
C PHE A 54 -5.67 -2.51 6.21
N LEU A 55 -6.06 -3.73 6.59
CA LEU A 55 -6.29 -4.12 7.99
C LEU A 55 -5.01 -3.96 8.80
N VAL A 56 -3.88 -4.54 8.34
CA VAL A 56 -2.56 -4.40 8.96
C VAL A 56 -2.19 -2.92 9.09
N SER A 57 -2.37 -2.14 8.02
CA SER A 57 -2.10 -0.69 8.04
C SER A 57 -2.91 0.05 9.09
N PHE A 58 -4.20 -0.28 9.22
CA PHE A 58 -5.09 0.34 10.20
C PHE A 58 -4.71 -0.04 11.63
N LEU A 59 -4.37 -1.31 11.88
CA LEU A 59 -3.87 -1.76 13.17
C LEU A 59 -2.54 -1.08 13.53
N THR A 60 -1.60 -0.99 12.58
CA THR A 60 -0.35 -0.25 12.73
C THR A 60 -0.60 1.19 13.13
N TYR A 61 -1.51 1.89 12.44
CA TYR A 61 -1.91 3.24 12.79
C TYR A 61 -2.42 3.34 14.23
N LEU A 62 -3.32 2.44 14.64
CA LEU A 62 -3.87 2.43 16.00
C LEU A 62 -2.81 2.15 17.06
N ILE A 63 -1.92 1.18 16.84
CA ILE A 63 -0.85 0.82 17.77
C ILE A 63 0.08 2.02 17.98
N VAL A 64 0.54 2.66 16.90
CA VAL A 64 1.48 3.78 17.01
C VAL A 64 0.80 4.98 17.68
N MET A 65 -0.41 5.32 17.27
CA MET A 65 -1.10 6.51 17.77
C MET A 65 -1.64 6.37 19.18
N LYS A 66 -2.18 5.21 19.57
CA LYS A 66 -2.80 5.02 20.88
C LYS A 66 -1.86 4.43 21.93
N VAL A 67 -0.92 3.59 21.52
CA VAL A 67 -0.01 2.89 22.44
C VAL A 67 1.34 3.59 22.49
N ILE A 68 2.07 3.65 21.37
CA ILE A 68 3.46 4.12 21.36
C ILE A 68 3.56 5.62 21.63
N SER A 69 2.61 6.41 21.10
CA SER A 69 2.54 7.85 21.35
C SER A 69 2.31 8.21 22.83
N LYS A 70 1.87 7.26 23.67
CA LYS A 70 1.72 7.50 25.12
C LYS A 70 3.05 7.40 25.85
N PHE A 71 3.97 6.57 25.36
CA PHE A 71 5.28 6.34 25.99
C PHE A 71 6.38 7.23 25.42
N THR A 72 6.20 7.73 24.19
CA THR A 72 7.24 8.48 23.49
C THR A 72 6.67 9.68 22.75
N ILE A 73 7.45 10.76 22.71
CA ILE A 73 7.11 11.96 21.95
C ILE A 73 7.40 11.71 20.46
N LEU A 74 6.36 11.39 19.70
CA LEU A 74 6.45 11.11 18.27
C LEU A 74 6.01 12.32 17.42
N TYR A 75 6.99 13.09 16.94
CA TYR A 75 6.76 14.19 16.00
C TYR A 75 7.61 14.07 14.74
N GLY A 76 7.08 14.61 13.64
CA GLY A 76 7.78 14.69 12.34
C GLY A 76 8.32 13.34 11.85
N ARG A 77 9.64 13.30 11.58
CA ARG A 77 10.33 12.11 11.05
C ARG A 77 10.28 10.90 11.99
N ARG A 78 10.30 11.11 13.31
CA ARG A 78 10.26 9.99 14.29
C ARG A 78 8.94 9.23 14.22
N LYS A 79 7.85 9.96 14.02
CA LYS A 79 6.51 9.38 13.86
C LYS A 79 6.40 8.54 12.59
N PHE A 80 6.95 9.04 11.49
CA PHE A 80 7.03 8.30 10.24
C PHE A 80 7.82 7.00 10.40
N THR A 81 9.01 7.05 11.01
CA THR A 81 9.82 5.85 11.26
C THR A 81 9.08 4.85 12.14
N ALA A 82 8.42 5.30 13.21
CA ALA A 82 7.63 4.43 14.07
C ALA A 82 6.50 3.71 13.30
N MET A 83 5.79 4.41 12.40
CA MET A 83 4.75 3.82 11.54
C MET A 83 5.33 2.76 10.59
N ILE A 84 6.47 3.05 9.96
CA ILE A 84 7.12 2.10 9.05
C ILE A 84 7.59 0.86 9.81
N THR A 85 8.35 1.03 10.89
CA THR A 85 8.90 -0.10 11.66
C THR A 85 7.80 -0.98 12.24
N THR A 86 6.75 -0.39 12.82
CA THR A 86 5.61 -1.18 13.33
C THR A 86 4.78 -1.81 12.22
N GLY A 87 4.66 -1.16 11.06
CA GLY A 87 4.03 -1.73 9.87
C GLY A 87 4.74 -3.00 9.40
N ILE A 88 6.07 -2.96 9.33
CA ILE A 88 6.92 -4.09 8.97
C ILE A 88 6.73 -5.24 9.98
N ILE A 89 6.78 -4.94 11.28
CA ILE A 89 6.60 -5.96 12.34
C ILE A 89 5.21 -6.59 12.24
N MET A 90 4.16 -5.78 12.10
CA MET A 90 2.78 -6.30 11.99
C MET A 90 2.59 -7.11 10.72
N LYS A 91 3.19 -6.69 9.60
CA LYS A 91 3.15 -7.45 8.34
C LYS A 91 3.84 -8.80 8.50
N ALA A 92 5.02 -8.85 9.12
CA ALA A 92 5.71 -10.10 9.41
C ALA A 92 4.86 -11.04 10.29
N ILE A 93 4.27 -10.53 11.38
CA ILE A 93 3.37 -11.31 12.25
C ILE A 93 2.21 -11.90 11.45
N PHE A 94 1.57 -11.08 10.60
CA PHE A 94 0.46 -11.53 9.76
C PHE A 94 0.89 -12.55 8.72
N ASP A 95 2.03 -12.37 8.06
CA ASP A 95 2.52 -13.32 7.04
C ASP A 95 2.87 -14.69 7.67
N PHE A 96 3.39 -14.71 8.91
CA PHE A 96 3.62 -15.97 9.64
C PHE A 96 2.32 -16.60 10.16
N ALA A 97 1.35 -15.81 10.61
CA ALA A 97 0.09 -16.31 11.15
C ALA A 97 -0.91 -16.75 10.05
N PHE A 98 -0.84 -16.11 8.88
CA PHE A 98 -1.79 -16.25 7.77
C PHE A 98 -1.04 -16.43 6.44
N ALA A 99 -0.21 -17.46 6.36
CA ALA A 99 0.65 -17.72 5.19
C ALA A 99 -0.11 -17.78 3.85
N GLU A 100 -1.37 -18.22 3.85
CA GLU A 100 -2.23 -18.29 2.66
C GLU A 100 -2.57 -16.91 2.06
N TYR A 101 -2.54 -15.85 2.87
CA TYR A 101 -2.84 -14.47 2.46
C TYR A 101 -1.60 -13.58 2.34
N SER A 102 -0.42 -14.21 2.39
CA SER A 102 0.87 -13.52 2.26
C SER A 102 1.04 -12.89 0.87
N ILE A 103 2.13 -12.14 0.71
CA ILE A 103 2.41 -11.39 -0.53
C ILE A 103 2.28 -12.34 -1.74
N PRO A 104 1.43 -12.03 -2.74
CA PRO A 104 1.22 -12.92 -3.88
C PRO A 104 2.54 -13.21 -4.61
N GLU A 105 2.75 -14.45 -5.07
CA GLU A 105 3.95 -14.86 -5.83
C GLU A 105 4.18 -14.02 -7.09
N ALA A 106 3.10 -13.47 -7.69
CA ALA A 106 3.16 -12.51 -8.80
C ALA A 106 3.99 -11.25 -8.51
N VAL A 107 4.25 -10.98 -7.23
CA VAL A 107 5.03 -9.85 -6.73
C VAL A 107 6.45 -10.29 -6.34
N GLY A 108 6.90 -11.47 -6.78
CA GLY A 108 8.15 -12.13 -6.35
C GLY A 108 9.43 -11.29 -6.46
N GLY A 109 9.45 -10.22 -7.26
CA GLY A 109 10.55 -9.25 -7.33
C GLY A 109 10.41 -7.99 -6.45
N LEU A 110 9.23 -7.73 -5.88
CA LEU A 110 8.86 -6.49 -5.19
C LEU A 110 8.50 -6.71 -3.71
N VAL A 111 8.97 -7.81 -3.12
CA VAL A 111 8.74 -8.16 -1.71
C VAL A 111 9.10 -7.00 -0.78
N ALA A 112 10.20 -6.29 -1.06
CA ALA A 112 10.63 -5.13 -0.28
C ALA A 112 9.57 -4.00 -0.25
N ILE A 113 8.86 -3.75 -1.35
CA ILE A 113 7.79 -2.75 -1.40
C ILE A 113 6.62 -3.22 -0.53
N GLY A 114 6.20 -4.48 -0.67
CA GLY A 114 5.08 -5.06 0.07
C GLY A 114 5.26 -5.04 1.59
N ILE A 115 6.49 -5.17 2.06
CA ILE A 115 6.84 -5.08 3.48
C ILE A 115 6.63 -3.66 4.03
N ILE A 116 6.89 -2.63 3.22
CA ILE A 116 6.88 -1.22 3.65
C ILE A 116 5.48 -0.58 3.45
N VAL A 117 4.70 -1.05 2.48
CA VAL A 117 3.38 -0.51 2.12
C VAL A 117 2.44 -0.31 3.32
N PRO A 118 2.27 -1.27 4.25
CA PRO A 118 1.35 -1.08 5.37
C PRO A 118 1.72 0.12 6.26
N GLY A 119 3.02 0.33 6.48
CA GLY A 119 3.51 1.47 7.26
C GLY A 119 3.32 2.81 6.54
N LEU A 120 3.45 2.84 5.21
CA LEU A 120 3.18 4.03 4.39
C LEU A 120 1.69 4.40 4.41
N ILE A 121 0.81 3.41 4.27
CA ILE A 121 -0.64 3.59 4.39
C ILE A 121 -0.97 4.11 5.80
N ALA A 122 -0.47 3.46 6.87
CA ALA A 122 -0.71 3.86 8.25
C ALA A 122 -0.30 5.31 8.53
N ASN A 123 0.87 5.71 8.05
CA ASN A 123 1.35 7.08 8.17
C ASN A 123 0.47 8.06 7.39
N THR A 124 -0.03 7.67 6.23
CA THR A 124 -0.88 8.53 5.41
C THR A 124 -2.26 8.68 6.06
N ILE A 125 -2.85 7.60 6.56
CA ILE A 125 -4.06 7.63 7.38
C ILE A 125 -3.92 8.62 8.53
N GLN A 126 -2.75 8.65 9.17
CA GLN A 126 -2.50 9.60 10.25
C GLN A 126 -2.53 11.07 9.82
N LYS A 127 -2.09 11.37 8.59
CA LYS A 127 -1.99 12.74 8.08
C LYS A 127 -3.31 13.27 7.53
N GLN A 128 -4.04 12.45 6.78
CA GLN A 128 -5.24 12.89 6.04
C GLN A 128 -6.53 12.14 6.43
N GLY A 129 -6.44 11.09 7.24
CA GLY A 129 -7.58 10.28 7.66
C GLY A 129 -7.74 8.98 6.85
N VAL A 130 -8.58 8.09 7.36
CA VAL A 130 -8.80 6.74 6.80
C VAL A 130 -9.49 6.82 5.44
N LEU A 131 -10.65 7.48 5.38
CA LEU A 131 -11.49 7.57 4.19
C LEU A 131 -10.75 8.10 2.96
N PRO A 132 -10.10 9.29 3.00
CA PRO A 132 -9.40 9.81 1.82
C PRO A 132 -8.25 8.91 1.39
N THR A 133 -7.51 8.31 2.33
CA THR A 133 -6.38 7.42 2.01
C THR A 133 -6.84 6.13 1.33
N VAL A 134 -7.84 5.46 1.89
CA VAL A 134 -8.33 4.19 1.34
C VAL A 134 -9.01 4.42 0.01
N ALA A 135 -9.87 5.44 -0.09
CA ALA A 135 -10.58 5.76 -1.33
C ALA A 135 -9.62 6.15 -2.45
N SER A 136 -8.67 7.07 -2.21
CA SER A 136 -7.73 7.49 -3.24
C SER A 136 -6.83 6.34 -3.69
N THR A 137 -6.36 5.51 -2.75
CA THR A 137 -5.48 4.38 -3.07
C THR A 137 -6.23 3.35 -3.90
N LEU A 138 -7.44 2.95 -3.49
CA LEU A 138 -8.24 1.97 -4.24
C LEU A 138 -8.65 2.46 -5.63
N LEU A 139 -9.06 3.73 -5.74
CA LEU A 139 -9.41 4.33 -7.03
C LEU A 139 -8.22 4.30 -7.99
N LEU A 140 -7.05 4.76 -7.54
CA LEU A 140 -5.86 4.78 -8.38
C LEU A 140 -5.34 3.39 -8.70
N SER A 141 -5.39 2.46 -7.75
CA SER A 141 -5.03 1.06 -8.01
C SER A 141 -5.97 0.37 -8.99
N GLY A 142 -7.26 0.71 -8.98
CA GLY A 142 -8.21 0.23 -9.97
C GLY A 142 -7.90 0.78 -11.37
N LEU A 143 -7.57 2.07 -11.47
CA LEU A 143 -7.18 2.70 -12.73
C LEU A 143 -5.88 2.10 -13.29
N THR A 144 -4.86 1.91 -12.45
CA THR A 144 -3.59 1.30 -12.89
C THR A 144 -3.79 -0.15 -13.32
N PHE A 145 -4.56 -0.94 -12.57
CA PHE A 145 -4.92 -2.30 -13.00
C PHE A 145 -5.63 -2.28 -14.35
N GLY A 146 -6.56 -1.34 -14.56
CA GLY A 146 -7.22 -1.14 -15.85
C GLY A 146 -6.25 -0.82 -16.99
N THR A 147 -5.24 0.02 -16.75
CA THR A 147 -4.22 0.31 -17.79
C THR A 147 -3.41 -0.91 -18.19
N VAL A 148 -3.00 -1.73 -17.22
CA VAL A 148 -2.27 -2.98 -17.46
C VAL A 148 -3.17 -3.99 -18.18
N PHE A 149 -4.42 -4.09 -17.75
CA PHE A 149 -5.40 -4.99 -18.34
C PHE A 149 -5.61 -4.64 -19.82
N VAL A 150 -5.86 -3.38 -20.16
CA VAL A 150 -6.03 -2.93 -21.56
C VAL A 150 -4.79 -3.22 -22.41
N SER A 151 -3.59 -3.00 -21.86
CA SER A 151 -2.33 -3.28 -22.55
C SER A 151 -2.16 -4.75 -22.92
N ASN A 152 -2.80 -5.67 -22.20
CA ASN A 152 -2.73 -7.11 -22.47
C ASN A 152 -3.72 -7.58 -23.57
N TYR A 153 -4.62 -6.72 -24.04
CA TYR A 153 -5.55 -7.03 -25.14
C TYR A 153 -5.13 -6.47 -26.50
N ILE A 154 -4.04 -5.69 -26.55
CA ILE A 154 -3.48 -5.06 -27.75
C ILE A 154 -2.27 -5.88 -28.21
#